data_AF-A0AA40DYX8-F1
#
_entry.id   AF-A0AA40DYX8-F1
#
_cell.length_a   1.000
_cell.length_b   1.000
_cell.length_c   1.000
_cell.angle_alpha   90.00
_cell.angle_beta   90.00
_cell.angle_gamma   90.00
#
_symmetry.space_group_name_H-M   'P 1'
#
loop_
_entity.id
_entity.type
_entity.pdbx_description
1 polymer ?
#
loop_
_entity_poly.entity_id
_entity_poly.type
_entity_poly.pdbx_seq_one_letter_code
_entity_poly.pdbx_strand_id
1 'polypeptide(L)'
;MPLVVPGITTDPSDKTEEWTNKLVGKTLAEDGSSDETPQLTLLQTFLKSDLPEQSRIIEPGSMVTKDYNPDRLNVHLKDDGTVSHVQKLKSSIQRALRQSLLTTYPLLGPHIDEVLPKKSSLEQMKLPDRISLFVLDSDPLFFQLDIPSNAPLLPHLRLVHRFPQAFPTVRIDRGAIRFVLGGATLMAPGLTSPGGRLPLPAPASESEEEDDDEAAAPKTEGVDADGHWSRELEKGEPVVVMAEGKDEACAVGLLAMGTKETKAKGKGPVIEETHFLGDGLWRLTID
;
A
#
# COMPACT_ATOMS: atom_id res chain seq x y z
N MET A 1 9.73 -21.69 36.63
CA MET A 1 10.22 -22.10 35.30
C MET A 1 9.03 -22.14 34.35
N PRO A 2 8.90 -21.24 33.37
CA PRO A 2 7.96 -21.44 32.28
C PRO A 2 8.64 -22.14 31.10
N LEU A 3 7.93 -23.10 30.54
CA LEU A 3 8.32 -24.01 29.46
C LEU A 3 8.16 -23.30 28.11
N VAL A 4 9.20 -23.37 27.26
CA VAL A 4 9.16 -22.89 25.87
C VAL A 4 8.79 -24.07 24.97
N VAL A 5 7.71 -23.91 24.20
CA VAL A 5 7.35 -24.82 23.10
C VAL A 5 8.03 -24.32 21.81
N PRO A 6 8.73 -25.16 21.02
CA PRO A 6 9.41 -24.74 19.81
C PRO A 6 8.49 -24.85 18.58
N GLY A 7 8.38 -23.76 17.82
CA GLY A 7 7.71 -23.77 16.51
C GLY A 7 7.10 -22.42 16.14
N ILE A 8 7.93 -21.38 16.01
CA ILE A 8 7.51 -20.10 15.40
C ILE A 8 8.32 -19.96 14.12
N THR A 9 7.64 -20.09 12.99
CA THR A 9 8.15 -19.61 11.71
C THR A 9 8.16 -18.09 11.80
N THR A 10 9.34 -17.50 12.01
CA THR A 10 9.50 -16.05 12.21
C THR A 10 9.43 -15.30 10.89
N ASP A 11 8.43 -14.43 10.79
CA ASP A 11 8.26 -13.50 9.70
C ASP A 11 9.44 -12.50 9.62
N PRO A 12 9.77 -11.99 8.42
CA PRO A 12 10.84 -11.01 8.25
C PRO A 12 10.53 -9.63 8.88
N SER A 13 9.27 -9.35 9.23
CA SER A 13 8.86 -8.16 9.99
C SER A 13 9.48 -8.18 11.40
N ASP A 14 9.21 -9.26 12.13
CA ASP A 14 9.70 -9.59 13.47
C ASP A 14 11.22 -9.56 13.53
N LYS A 15 11.92 -10.08 12.51
CA LYS A 15 13.39 -10.12 12.54
C LYS A 15 14.01 -8.74 12.72
N THR A 16 13.47 -7.70 12.07
CA THR A 16 14.06 -6.36 12.22
C THR A 16 13.74 -5.74 13.56
N GLU A 17 12.54 -5.95 14.10
CA GLU A 17 12.21 -5.50 15.45
C GLU A 17 13.02 -6.26 16.51
N GLU A 18 13.17 -7.57 16.35
CA GLU A 18 14.09 -8.38 17.13
C GLU A 18 15.52 -7.85 17.03
N TRP A 19 16.00 -7.51 15.83
CA TRP A 19 17.33 -6.93 15.64
C TRP A 19 17.43 -5.52 16.23
N THR A 20 16.37 -4.70 16.17
CA THR A 20 16.37 -3.41 16.88
C THR A 20 16.50 -3.61 18.38
N ASN A 21 15.72 -4.51 18.97
CA ASN A 21 15.75 -4.81 20.40
C ASN A 21 17.07 -5.48 20.82
N LYS A 22 17.67 -6.28 19.94
CA LYS A 22 18.94 -7.00 20.19
C LYS A 22 20.17 -6.12 19.99
N LEU A 23 20.13 -5.11 19.12
CA LEU A 23 21.31 -4.34 18.70
C LEU A 23 21.32 -2.92 19.23
N VAL A 24 20.18 -2.24 19.37
CA VAL A 24 20.14 -0.84 19.77
C VAL A 24 20.72 -0.68 21.17
N GLY A 25 21.74 0.18 21.30
CA GLY A 25 22.48 0.39 22.55
C GLY A 25 23.67 -0.55 22.76
N LYS A 26 23.93 -1.52 21.86
CA LYS A 26 25.14 -2.34 21.87
C LYS A 26 26.22 -1.78 20.96
N THR A 27 27.48 -2.02 21.32
CA THR A 27 28.67 -1.60 20.57
C THR A 27 29.20 -2.74 19.68
N LEU A 28 29.65 -2.42 18.48
CA LEU A 28 30.26 -3.42 17.58
C LEU A 28 31.64 -3.84 18.14
N ALA A 29 31.89 -5.14 18.30
CA ALA A 29 33.21 -5.66 18.65
C ALA A 29 33.99 -6.03 17.38
N GLU A 30 35.26 -5.64 17.29
CA GLU A 30 36.15 -6.06 16.20
C GLU A 30 36.64 -7.49 16.41
N ASP A 31 36.63 -8.28 15.33
CA ASP A 31 37.15 -9.65 15.30
C ASP A 31 38.68 -9.64 15.51
N GLY A 32 39.14 -9.64 16.77
CA GLY A 32 40.58 -9.67 17.03
C GLY A 32 41.10 -9.52 18.47
N SER A 33 40.30 -9.11 19.47
CA SER A 33 40.81 -9.07 20.86
C SER A 33 40.45 -10.36 21.61
N SER A 34 41.32 -11.36 21.45
CA SER A 34 41.38 -12.49 22.38
C SER A 34 41.65 -12.00 23.80
N ASP A 35 40.94 -12.62 24.73
CA ASP A 35 41.18 -12.67 26.17
C ASP A 35 40.57 -11.56 27.04
N GLU A 36 39.57 -12.01 27.80
CA GLU A 36 38.97 -11.39 28.98
C GLU A 36 38.10 -10.14 28.77
N THR A 37 37.02 -10.27 27.98
CA THR A 37 35.85 -9.41 28.17
C THR A 37 34.99 -9.96 29.32
N PRO A 38 34.81 -9.23 30.44
CA PRO A 38 33.98 -9.71 31.54
C PRO A 38 32.54 -9.94 31.06
N GLN A 39 31.86 -10.92 31.64
CA GLN A 39 30.54 -11.41 31.22
C GLN A 39 29.44 -10.33 31.18
N LEU A 40 29.65 -9.18 31.85
CA LEU A 40 28.81 -7.99 31.76
C LEU A 40 28.93 -7.21 30.43
N THR A 41 30.12 -7.21 29.80
CA THR A 41 30.43 -6.49 28.55
C THR A 41 29.85 -7.19 27.33
N LEU A 42 29.77 -8.54 27.37
CA LEU A 42 29.23 -9.39 26.31
C LEU A 42 27.71 -9.17 26.08
N LEU A 43 27.01 -8.64 27.09
CA LEU A 43 25.62 -8.20 26.96
C LEU A 43 25.50 -6.84 26.24
N GLN A 44 26.58 -6.06 26.21
CA GLN A 44 26.65 -4.72 25.60
C GLN A 44 27.37 -4.69 24.25
N THR A 45 27.97 -5.81 23.79
CA THR A 45 28.63 -5.92 22.49
C THR A 45 27.98 -6.96 21.58
N PHE A 46 28.10 -6.81 20.26
CA PHE A 46 27.66 -7.80 19.26
C PHE A 46 28.71 -8.00 18.17
N LEU A 47 28.77 -9.20 17.58
CA LEU A 47 29.69 -9.54 16.51
C LEU A 47 29.03 -9.40 15.14
N LYS A 48 29.84 -9.14 14.10
CA LYS A 48 29.34 -9.08 12.72
C LYS A 48 28.78 -10.43 12.24
N SER A 49 29.30 -11.53 12.78
CA SER A 49 28.82 -12.90 12.54
C SER A 49 27.41 -13.15 13.08
N ASP A 50 26.95 -12.36 14.04
CA ASP A 50 25.63 -12.52 14.62
C ASP A 50 24.55 -11.93 13.69
N LEU A 51 24.91 -10.99 12.82
CA LEU A 51 23.97 -10.35 11.90
C LEU A 51 23.51 -11.30 10.78
N PRO A 52 22.31 -11.09 10.21
CA PRO A 52 21.85 -11.87 9.07
C PRO A 52 22.80 -11.74 7.87
N GLU A 53 22.84 -12.77 7.01
CA GLU A 53 23.74 -12.88 5.84
C GLU A 53 23.71 -11.62 4.94
N GLN A 54 22.56 -10.94 4.87
CA GLN A 54 22.40 -9.68 4.16
C GLN A 54 22.27 -8.50 5.12
N SER A 55 23.39 -8.09 5.73
CA SER A 55 23.45 -6.92 6.62
C SER A 55 24.48 -5.90 6.15
N ARG A 56 24.17 -4.61 6.32
CA ARG A 56 25.11 -3.51 6.08
C ARG A 56 25.25 -2.65 7.31
N ILE A 57 26.46 -2.59 7.84
CA ILE A 57 26.86 -1.69 8.92
C ILE A 57 27.27 -0.36 8.28
N ILE A 58 26.71 0.74 8.78
CA ILE A 58 26.94 2.09 8.27
C ILE A 58 27.57 2.91 9.39
N GLU A 59 28.83 3.28 9.21
CA GLU A 59 29.58 4.14 10.12
C GLU A 59 29.23 5.63 9.91
N PRO A 60 29.37 6.47 10.96
CA PRO A 60 29.18 7.91 10.84
C PRO A 60 30.06 8.50 9.74
N GLY A 61 29.45 9.25 8.82
CA GLY A 61 30.17 9.89 7.71
C GLY A 61 30.55 8.97 6.54
N SER A 62 30.23 7.68 6.60
CA SER A 62 30.47 6.77 5.46
C SER A 62 29.58 7.13 4.25
N MET A 63 30.18 7.15 3.06
CA MET A 63 29.43 7.34 1.82
C MET A 63 28.72 6.04 1.44
N VAL A 64 27.40 6.10 1.43
CA VAL A 64 26.53 4.94 1.23
C VAL A 64 26.04 4.88 -0.21
N THR A 65 26.32 3.79 -0.92
CA THR A 65 25.74 3.53 -2.25
C THR A 65 24.23 3.36 -2.14
N LYS A 66 23.50 3.89 -3.13
CA LYS A 66 22.02 3.96 -3.18
C LYS A 66 21.41 2.72 -3.83
N ASP A 67 22.02 1.56 -3.68
CA ASP A 67 21.55 0.29 -4.22
C ASP A 67 20.41 -0.28 -3.34
N TYR A 68 19.31 -0.70 -3.96
CA TYR A 68 18.14 -1.26 -3.28
C TYR A 68 18.26 -2.78 -3.18
N ASN A 69 18.13 -3.32 -1.96
CA ASN A 69 17.99 -4.75 -1.72
C ASN A 69 16.93 -4.95 -0.62
N PRO A 70 15.81 -5.62 -0.92
CA PRO A 70 14.69 -5.82 0.02
C PRO A 70 15.06 -6.69 1.24
N ASP A 71 16.04 -7.58 1.10
CA ASP A 71 16.44 -8.50 2.18
C ASP A 71 17.54 -7.91 3.08
N ARG A 72 17.98 -6.68 2.81
CA ARG A 72 19.15 -6.08 3.47
C ARG A 72 18.80 -5.23 4.70
N LEU A 73 19.29 -5.66 5.86
CA LEU A 73 19.22 -4.91 7.12
C LEU A 73 20.29 -3.80 7.14
N ASN A 74 19.88 -2.53 7.30
CA ASN A 74 20.83 -1.43 7.51
C ASN A 74 20.94 -1.09 9.00
N VAL A 75 22.14 -1.25 9.57
CA VAL A 75 22.46 -0.97 10.97
C VAL A 75 23.36 0.26 11.02
N HIS A 76 22.91 1.34 11.68
CA HIS A 76 23.66 2.59 11.76
C HIS A 76 24.41 2.72 13.10
N LEU A 77 25.72 2.96 13.05
CA LEU A 77 26.56 3.21 14.24
C LEU A 77 26.71 4.71 14.53
N LYS A 78 26.96 5.05 15.80
CA LYS A 78 27.41 6.38 16.26
C LYS A 78 28.94 6.47 16.28
N ASP A 79 29.48 7.67 16.51
CA ASP A 79 30.93 7.93 16.62
C ASP A 79 31.61 7.12 17.75
N ASP A 80 30.82 6.66 18.72
CA ASP A 80 31.24 5.83 19.85
C ASP A 80 31.15 4.30 19.58
N GLY A 81 30.79 3.89 18.36
CA GLY A 81 30.64 2.49 17.97
C GLY A 81 29.31 1.84 18.41
N THR A 82 28.39 2.60 19.01
CA THR A 82 27.08 2.11 19.46
C THR A 82 26.05 2.13 18.33
N VAL A 83 25.21 1.10 18.24
CA VAL A 83 24.08 1.06 17.30
C VAL A 83 23.04 2.10 17.68
N SER A 84 22.80 3.03 16.76
CA SER A 84 21.82 4.11 16.90
C SER A 84 20.40 3.64 16.58
N HIS A 85 20.21 3.04 15.41
CA HIS A 85 18.93 2.56 14.91
C HIS A 85 19.15 1.58 13.75
N VAL A 86 18.14 0.75 13.52
CA VAL A 86 18.08 -0.16 12.38
C VAL A 86 16.98 0.36 11.44
N GLN A 87 17.29 0.56 10.17
CA GLN A 87 16.41 1.28 9.24
C GLN A 87 15.82 0.33 8.18
N LYS A 88 14.48 0.18 8.19
CA LYS A 88 13.66 -0.33 7.07
C LYS A 88 13.24 0.79 6.13
N LEU A 89 12.79 0.41 4.93
CA LEU A 89 12.39 1.21 3.76
C LEU A 89 12.76 2.71 3.78
N LYS A 90 13.60 3.12 2.81
CA LYS A 90 14.13 4.48 2.73
C LYS A 90 13.02 5.55 2.69
N SER A 91 13.12 6.56 3.55
CA SER A 91 12.21 7.71 3.66
C SER A 91 11.90 8.43 2.33
N SER A 92 12.79 8.34 1.34
CA SER A 92 12.57 8.88 0.00
C SER A 92 11.48 8.14 -0.79
N ILE A 93 11.40 6.81 -0.65
CA ILE A 93 10.39 5.99 -1.33
C ILE A 93 9.02 6.27 -0.74
N GLN A 94 8.92 6.34 0.59
CA GLN A 94 7.68 6.68 1.28
C GLN A 94 7.15 8.07 0.88
N ARG A 95 8.05 9.06 0.71
CA ARG A 95 7.66 10.38 0.20
C ARG A 95 7.16 10.32 -1.25
N ALA A 96 7.83 9.56 -2.11
CA ALA A 96 7.42 9.37 -3.49
C ALA A 96 6.07 8.62 -3.60
N LEU A 97 5.86 7.59 -2.79
CA LEU A 97 4.60 6.86 -2.69
C LEU A 97 3.47 7.76 -2.21
N ARG A 98 3.67 8.54 -1.13
CA ARG A 98 2.68 9.51 -0.66
C ARG A 98 2.29 10.50 -1.77
N GLN A 99 3.27 11.01 -2.52
CA GLN A 99 3.00 11.93 -3.62
C GLN A 99 2.23 11.24 -4.76
N SER A 100 2.60 10.02 -5.14
CA SER A 100 1.88 9.21 -6.13
C SER A 100 0.42 8.96 -5.70
N LEU A 101 0.20 8.62 -4.43
CA LEU A 101 -1.13 8.38 -3.87
C LEU A 101 -2.00 9.64 -3.87
N LEU A 102 -1.44 10.80 -3.54
CA LEU A 102 -2.19 12.06 -3.58
C LEU A 102 -2.51 12.53 -5.00
N THR A 103 -1.68 12.18 -5.99
CA THR A 103 -1.99 12.40 -7.40
C THR A 103 -3.14 11.51 -7.87
N THR A 104 -3.12 10.22 -7.49
CA THR A 104 -4.14 9.25 -7.90
C THR A 104 -5.46 9.40 -7.11
N TYR A 105 -5.36 9.74 -5.83
CA TYR A 105 -6.48 9.88 -4.88
C TYR A 105 -6.42 11.22 -4.14
N PRO A 106 -6.79 12.34 -4.81
CA PRO A 106 -6.72 13.67 -4.20
C PRO A 106 -7.55 13.81 -2.92
N LEU A 107 -8.70 13.13 -2.86
CA LEU A 107 -9.62 13.13 -1.72
C LEU A 107 -9.09 12.41 -0.49
N LEU A 108 -8.01 11.64 -0.62
CA LEU A 108 -7.31 11.07 0.53
C LEU A 108 -6.46 12.13 1.26
N GLY A 109 -6.21 13.28 0.64
CA GLY A 109 -5.39 14.37 1.19
C GLY A 109 -5.70 14.77 2.64
N PRO A 110 -6.97 15.00 3.03
CA PRO A 110 -7.33 15.34 4.40
C PRO A 110 -7.00 14.23 5.42
N HIS A 111 -6.96 12.98 4.99
CA HIS A 111 -6.76 11.80 5.84
C HIS A 111 -5.37 11.17 5.68
N ILE A 112 -4.51 11.71 4.80
CA ILE A 112 -3.24 11.07 4.43
C ILE A 112 -2.26 10.98 5.60
N ASP A 113 -2.27 11.94 6.53
CA ASP A 113 -1.40 11.93 7.70
C ASP A 113 -1.86 10.88 8.74
N GLU A 114 -3.15 10.49 8.72
CA GLU A 114 -3.71 9.38 9.51
C GLU A 114 -3.41 8.03 8.87
N VAL A 115 -3.55 7.92 7.54
CA VAL A 115 -3.31 6.69 6.77
C VAL A 115 -1.82 6.36 6.69
N LEU A 116 -0.99 7.36 6.41
CA LEU A 116 0.43 7.20 6.21
C LEU A 116 1.15 8.36 6.90
N PRO A 117 1.50 8.25 8.20
CA PRO A 117 2.21 9.28 8.94
C PRO A 117 3.61 9.58 8.38
N LYS A 118 4.13 10.80 8.61
CA LYS A 118 5.43 11.24 8.06
C LYS A 118 6.65 10.50 8.64
N LYS A 119 6.51 9.91 9.81
CA LYS A 119 7.60 9.25 10.56
C LYS A 119 7.38 7.74 10.71
N SER A 120 6.36 7.18 10.07
CA SER A 120 6.04 5.76 10.21
C SER A 120 6.86 4.90 9.25
N SER A 121 7.09 3.65 9.60
CA SER A 121 7.86 2.69 8.79
C SER A 121 6.90 1.88 7.91
N LEU A 122 6.78 2.24 6.64
CA LEU A 122 6.00 1.47 5.68
C LEU A 122 6.78 0.22 5.24
N GLU A 123 6.18 -0.96 5.38
CA GLU A 123 6.76 -2.21 4.92
C GLU A 123 6.21 -2.59 3.54
N GLN A 124 7.05 -3.19 2.69
CA GLN A 124 6.65 -3.73 1.39
C GLN A 124 6.85 -5.25 1.41
N MET A 125 5.75 -5.99 1.32
CA MET A 125 5.73 -7.45 1.25
C MET A 125 5.47 -7.89 -0.20
N LYS A 126 6.34 -8.73 -0.74
CA LYS A 126 6.12 -9.35 -2.06
C LYS A 126 5.36 -10.66 -1.89
N LEU A 127 4.22 -10.76 -2.55
CA LEU A 127 3.36 -11.94 -2.56
C LEU A 127 3.62 -12.79 -3.82
N PRO A 128 3.35 -14.11 -3.77
CA PRO A 128 3.62 -15.04 -4.88
C PRO A 128 2.93 -14.68 -6.20
N ASP A 129 1.76 -14.04 -6.14
CA ASP A 129 0.93 -13.71 -7.31
C ASP A 129 1.36 -12.41 -8.01
N ARG A 130 2.65 -12.05 -7.91
CA ARG A 130 3.19 -10.80 -8.48
C ARG A 130 2.50 -9.56 -7.92
N ILE A 131 2.21 -9.58 -6.63
CA ILE A 131 1.60 -8.46 -5.91
C ILE A 131 2.60 -7.95 -4.87
N SER A 132 2.83 -6.64 -4.85
CA SER A 132 3.55 -5.98 -3.76
C SER A 132 2.55 -5.31 -2.84
N LEU A 133 2.41 -5.82 -1.62
CA LEU A 133 1.55 -5.25 -0.58
C LEU A 133 2.34 -4.27 0.29
N PHE A 134 1.77 -3.10 0.54
CA PHE A 134 2.29 -2.07 1.43
C PHE A 134 1.51 -2.08 2.74
N VAL A 135 2.24 -2.31 3.84
CA VAL A 135 1.68 -2.53 5.17
C VAL A 135 2.24 -1.48 6.12
N LEU A 136 1.39 -0.98 7.01
CA LEU A 136 1.80 -0.11 8.11
C LEU A 136 1.24 -0.64 9.43
N ASP A 137 2.10 -0.90 10.42
CA ASP A 137 1.72 -1.37 11.75
C ASP A 137 0.74 -2.58 11.68
N SER A 138 1.07 -3.55 10.82
CA SER A 138 0.26 -4.75 10.50
C SER A 138 -1.08 -4.48 9.81
N ASP A 139 -1.36 -3.24 9.39
CA ASP A 139 -2.54 -2.88 8.59
C ASP A 139 -2.19 -2.77 7.08
N PRO A 140 -2.79 -3.60 6.19
CA PRO A 140 -2.59 -3.50 4.75
C PRO A 140 -3.27 -2.24 4.20
N LEU A 141 -2.48 -1.35 3.59
CA LEU A 141 -2.96 -0.07 3.06
C LEU A 141 -3.19 -0.10 1.55
N PHE A 142 -2.15 -0.45 0.78
CA PHE A 142 -2.17 -0.42 -0.68
C PHE A 142 -1.46 -1.64 -1.23
N PHE A 143 -1.79 -2.04 -2.44
CA PHE A 143 -1.05 -3.05 -3.18
C PHE A 143 -0.77 -2.58 -4.59
N GLN A 144 0.33 -3.06 -5.16
CA GLN A 144 0.70 -2.82 -6.54
C GLN A 144 0.82 -4.16 -7.24
N LEU A 145 0.18 -4.25 -8.40
CA LEU A 145 0.31 -5.39 -9.29
C LEU A 145 1.60 -5.22 -10.10
N ASP A 146 2.45 -6.24 -10.14
CA ASP A 146 3.71 -6.26 -10.89
C ASP A 146 3.44 -6.70 -12.34
N ILE A 147 2.81 -5.79 -13.08
CA ILE A 147 2.43 -5.89 -14.48
C ILE A 147 3.45 -5.10 -15.33
N PRO A 148 3.76 -5.51 -16.58
CA PRO A 148 4.69 -4.78 -17.46
C PRO A 148 4.34 -3.31 -17.74
N SER A 149 3.10 -2.88 -17.53
CA SER A 149 2.71 -1.47 -17.49
C SER A 149 2.88 -0.95 -16.07
N ASN A 150 3.48 0.24 -15.90
CA ASN A 150 3.59 0.94 -14.61
C ASN A 150 2.21 1.14 -13.94
N ALA A 151 1.73 0.11 -13.24
CA ALA A 151 0.37 0.03 -12.73
C ALA A 151 0.21 0.95 -11.52
N PRO A 152 -0.92 1.66 -11.40
CA PRO A 152 -1.18 2.50 -10.25
C PRO A 152 -1.29 1.66 -8.97
N LEU A 153 -0.99 2.27 -7.82
CA LEU A 153 -1.25 1.64 -6.53
C LEU A 153 -2.76 1.54 -6.31
N LEU A 154 -3.23 0.35 -5.97
CA LEU A 154 -4.62 0.08 -5.62
C LEU A 154 -4.78 0.07 -4.10
N PRO A 155 -5.86 0.65 -3.56
CA PRO A 155 -6.14 0.60 -2.13
C PRO A 155 -6.60 -0.79 -1.71
N HIS A 156 -6.19 -1.21 -0.52
CA HIS A 156 -6.73 -2.40 0.11
C HIS A 156 -8.18 -2.15 0.55
N LEU A 157 -9.04 -3.18 0.52
CA LEU A 157 -10.47 -3.00 0.85
C LEU A 157 -10.70 -2.48 2.27
N ARG A 158 -9.85 -2.85 3.25
CA ARG A 158 -9.94 -2.32 4.62
C ARG A 158 -9.77 -0.80 4.66
N LEU A 159 -8.83 -0.27 3.87
CA LEU A 159 -8.61 1.16 3.77
C LEU A 159 -9.81 1.85 3.10
N VAL A 160 -10.35 1.25 2.04
CA VAL A 160 -11.55 1.74 1.35
C VAL A 160 -12.74 1.78 2.30
N HIS A 161 -12.95 0.76 3.13
CA HIS A 161 -14.05 0.73 4.11
C HIS A 161 -13.91 1.82 5.19
N ARG A 162 -12.68 2.18 5.54
CA ARG A 162 -12.41 3.27 6.50
C ARG A 162 -12.62 4.66 5.89
N PHE A 163 -12.31 4.84 4.61
CA PHE A 163 -12.43 6.12 3.89
C PHE A 163 -13.16 5.96 2.54
N PRO A 164 -14.44 5.58 2.52
CA PRO A 164 -15.16 5.22 1.29
C PRO A 164 -15.29 6.39 0.30
N GLN A 165 -15.35 7.62 0.80
CA GLN A 165 -15.47 8.84 0.01
C GLN A 165 -14.18 9.23 -0.72
N ALA A 166 -13.04 8.62 -0.38
CA ALA A 166 -11.73 9.04 -0.90
C ALA A 166 -11.37 8.42 -2.26
N PHE A 167 -12.18 7.49 -2.76
CA PHE A 167 -11.83 6.64 -3.91
C PHE A 167 -12.91 6.66 -5.00
N PRO A 168 -12.54 6.55 -6.28
CA PRO A 168 -13.51 6.46 -7.36
C PRO A 168 -14.40 5.23 -7.25
N THR A 169 -15.72 5.41 -7.25
CA THR A 169 -16.69 4.32 -7.06
C THR A 169 -17.56 4.05 -8.29
N VAL A 170 -17.85 2.78 -8.55
CA VAL A 170 -18.94 2.31 -9.42
C VAL A 170 -19.89 1.43 -8.60
N ARG A 171 -21.17 1.32 -9.01
CA ARG A 171 -22.11 0.42 -8.35
C ARG A 171 -22.52 -0.71 -9.29
N ILE A 172 -22.48 -1.94 -8.79
CA ILE A 172 -22.98 -3.12 -9.48
C ILE A 172 -24.40 -3.48 -9.05
N ASP A 173 -25.11 -4.15 -9.93
CA ASP A 173 -26.40 -4.75 -9.61
C ASP A 173 -26.31 -5.95 -8.68
N ARG A 174 -27.47 -6.32 -8.09
CA ARG A 174 -27.59 -7.50 -7.22
C ARG A 174 -27.15 -8.81 -7.89
N GLY A 175 -27.30 -8.92 -9.21
CA GLY A 175 -26.97 -10.13 -9.96
C GLY A 175 -25.47 -10.39 -10.02
N ALA A 176 -24.67 -9.33 -10.15
CA ALA A 176 -23.23 -9.38 -10.27
C ALA A 176 -22.50 -9.65 -8.95
N ILE A 177 -23.09 -9.30 -7.80
CA ILE A 177 -22.44 -9.39 -6.47
C ILE A 177 -21.81 -10.76 -6.23
N ARG A 178 -22.55 -11.86 -6.44
CA ARG A 178 -22.04 -13.21 -6.17
C ARG A 178 -20.81 -13.56 -7.01
N PHE A 179 -20.76 -13.03 -8.23
CA PHE A 179 -19.69 -13.33 -9.19
C PHE A 179 -18.44 -12.54 -8.88
N VAL A 180 -18.60 -11.26 -8.51
CA VAL A 180 -17.49 -10.41 -8.05
C VAL A 180 -16.86 -10.97 -6.78
N LEU A 181 -17.66 -11.39 -5.81
CA LEU A 181 -17.16 -12.06 -4.60
C LEU A 181 -16.62 -13.48 -4.85
N GLY A 182 -16.80 -14.01 -6.06
CA GLY A 182 -16.17 -15.23 -6.54
C GLY A 182 -14.88 -14.99 -7.35
N GLY A 183 -14.44 -13.73 -7.50
CA GLY A 183 -13.27 -13.36 -8.28
C GLY A 183 -13.48 -13.33 -9.79
N ALA A 184 -14.72 -13.30 -10.28
CA ALA A 184 -15.00 -13.18 -11.70
C ALA A 184 -14.81 -11.73 -12.19
N THR A 185 -14.31 -11.59 -13.42
CA THR A 185 -14.22 -10.30 -14.12
C THR A 185 -15.58 -9.61 -14.20
N LEU A 186 -15.62 -8.31 -13.88
CA LEU A 186 -16.87 -7.56 -13.96
C LEU A 186 -17.19 -7.21 -15.41
N MET A 187 -18.39 -7.59 -15.85
CA MET A 187 -18.87 -7.36 -17.20
C MET A 187 -19.80 -6.14 -17.26
N ALA A 188 -19.80 -5.42 -18.39
CA ALA A 188 -20.60 -4.21 -18.60
C ALA A 188 -22.08 -4.32 -18.22
N PRO A 189 -22.80 -5.43 -18.48
CA PRO A 189 -24.20 -5.56 -18.08
C PRO A 189 -24.46 -5.40 -16.57
N GLY A 190 -23.49 -5.74 -15.71
CA GLY A 190 -23.62 -5.58 -14.26
C GLY A 190 -23.57 -4.11 -13.79
N LEU A 191 -23.10 -3.20 -14.66
CA LEU A 191 -22.98 -1.77 -14.40
C LEU A 191 -24.03 -0.94 -15.16
N THR A 192 -24.51 -1.43 -16.31
CA THR A 192 -25.50 -0.73 -17.16
C THR A 192 -26.94 -1.17 -16.93
N SER A 193 -27.17 -2.16 -16.05
CA SER A 193 -28.51 -2.57 -15.65
C SER A 193 -29.17 -1.54 -14.72
N PRO A 194 -30.49 -1.64 -14.44
CA PRO A 194 -31.21 -0.68 -13.59
C PRO A 194 -30.65 -0.54 -12.16
N GLY A 195 -29.96 -1.57 -11.65
CA GLY A 195 -29.31 -1.57 -10.34
C GLY A 195 -27.86 -1.07 -10.35
N GLY A 196 -27.22 -1.06 -11.52
CA GLY A 196 -25.87 -0.55 -11.72
C GLY A 196 -25.84 0.98 -11.78
N ARG A 197 -24.72 1.58 -11.37
CA ARG A 197 -24.43 3.01 -11.51
C ARG A 197 -23.02 3.20 -12.01
N LEU A 198 -22.89 3.86 -13.15
CA LEU A 198 -21.62 4.35 -13.68
C LEU A 198 -21.43 5.82 -13.25
N PRO A 199 -20.18 6.30 -13.13
CA PRO A 199 -19.89 7.71 -12.94
C PRO A 199 -20.64 8.58 -13.94
N LEU A 200 -21.23 9.66 -13.46
CA LEU A 200 -21.92 10.65 -14.28
C LEU A 200 -21.20 11.98 -14.05
N PRO A 201 -20.55 12.54 -15.09
CA PRO A 201 -20.01 13.87 -14.97
C PRO A 201 -21.17 14.83 -14.73
N ALA A 202 -21.00 15.78 -13.81
CA ALA A 202 -21.96 16.88 -13.66
C ALA A 202 -22.17 17.52 -15.05
N PRO A 203 -23.42 17.84 -15.45
CA PRO A 203 -23.65 18.53 -16.69
C PRO A 203 -22.81 19.80 -16.67
N ALA A 204 -22.03 20.03 -17.74
CA ALA A 204 -21.31 21.28 -17.94
C ALA A 204 -22.35 22.40 -17.88
N SER A 205 -22.47 23.08 -16.74
CA SER A 205 -23.07 24.40 -16.71
C SER A 205 -22.25 25.25 -17.66
N GLU A 206 -22.93 25.88 -18.59
CA GLU A 206 -22.41 26.88 -19.52
C GLU A 206 -21.52 27.89 -18.76
N SER A 207 -20.21 27.66 -18.80
CA SER A 207 -19.17 28.65 -18.59
C SER A 207 -17.94 28.19 -19.36
N GLU A 208 -18.12 28.08 -20.68
CA GLU A 208 -17.06 28.43 -21.61
C GLU A 208 -16.88 29.95 -21.49
N GLU A 209 -16.17 30.39 -20.45
CA GLU A 209 -15.40 31.63 -20.54
C GLU A 209 -13.94 31.20 -20.60
N GLU A 210 -13.40 31.32 -21.82
CA GLU A 210 -11.98 31.41 -22.09
C GLU A 210 -11.43 32.57 -21.25
N ASP A 211 -10.89 32.27 -20.07
CA ASP A 211 -9.91 33.16 -19.43
C ASP A 211 -8.61 32.38 -19.26
N ASP A 212 -7.66 32.73 -20.13
CA ASP A 212 -6.24 32.42 -20.02
C ASP A 212 -5.73 32.93 -18.65
N ASP A 213 -4.87 32.14 -18.01
CA ASP A 213 -4.10 32.44 -16.79
C ASP A 213 -4.87 32.57 -15.46
N GLU A 214 -5.19 31.44 -14.80
CA GLU A 214 -4.89 31.24 -13.37
C GLU A 214 -5.06 29.77 -12.94
N ALA A 215 -4.28 29.35 -11.95
CA ALA A 215 -4.15 27.96 -11.50
C ALA A 215 -5.51 27.26 -11.29
N ALA A 216 -5.78 26.24 -12.11
CA ALA A 216 -6.98 25.42 -12.05
C ALA A 216 -7.22 24.89 -10.62
N ALA A 217 -8.19 25.47 -9.93
CA ALA A 217 -8.75 24.91 -8.71
C ALA A 217 -9.22 23.48 -8.99
N PRO A 218 -9.03 22.52 -8.05
CA PRO A 218 -9.35 21.14 -8.30
C PRO A 218 -10.86 21.01 -8.54
N LYS A 219 -11.24 20.56 -9.73
CA LYS A 219 -12.61 20.09 -10.02
C LYS A 219 -12.99 19.16 -8.87
N THR A 220 -14.06 19.46 -8.15
CA THR A 220 -14.47 18.73 -6.94
C THR A 220 -14.80 17.29 -7.29
N GLU A 221 -13.79 16.42 -7.22
CA GLU A 221 -13.95 14.97 -7.27
C GLU A 221 -14.75 14.52 -6.05
N GLY A 222 -15.63 13.54 -6.22
CA GLY A 222 -16.41 13.00 -5.12
C GLY A 222 -17.65 12.25 -5.58
N VAL A 223 -18.35 11.68 -4.60
CA VAL A 223 -19.63 11.01 -4.80
C VAL A 223 -20.75 12.05 -4.66
N ASP A 224 -21.63 12.14 -5.67
CA ASP A 224 -22.82 13.00 -5.62
C ASP A 224 -23.88 12.46 -4.65
N ALA A 225 -24.95 13.22 -4.43
CA ALA A 225 -26.06 12.81 -3.54
C ALA A 225 -26.75 11.50 -3.97
N ASP A 226 -26.61 11.12 -5.25
CA ASP A 226 -27.22 9.93 -5.85
C ASP A 226 -26.25 8.74 -5.92
N GLY A 227 -25.02 8.89 -5.43
CA GLY A 227 -24.01 7.83 -5.40
C GLY A 227 -23.16 7.71 -6.68
N HIS A 228 -23.21 8.67 -7.60
CA HIS A 228 -22.34 8.70 -8.77
C HIS A 228 -21.02 9.38 -8.47
N TRP A 229 -19.95 8.82 -9.01
CA TRP A 229 -18.67 9.50 -9.03
C TRP A 229 -18.71 10.66 -10.03
N SER A 230 -18.21 11.82 -9.62
CA SER A 230 -18.38 13.10 -10.33
C SER A 230 -17.57 13.25 -11.61
N ARG A 231 -16.61 12.35 -11.89
CA ARG A 231 -15.85 12.33 -13.15
C ARG A 231 -15.92 10.98 -13.85
N GLU A 232 -15.83 11.03 -15.18
CA GLU A 232 -15.63 9.81 -15.96
C GLU A 232 -14.21 9.29 -15.78
N LEU A 233 -14.11 7.97 -15.66
CA LEU A 233 -12.86 7.26 -15.48
C LEU A 233 -12.38 6.66 -16.79
N GLU A 234 -11.08 6.75 -17.04
CA GLU A 234 -10.41 6.21 -18.21
C GLU A 234 -9.97 4.75 -18.02
N LYS A 235 -9.52 4.13 -19.11
CA LYS A 235 -8.95 2.78 -19.06
C LYS A 235 -7.65 2.80 -18.26
N GLY A 236 -7.49 1.81 -17.38
CA GLY A 236 -6.33 1.66 -16.50
C GLY A 236 -6.44 2.43 -15.20
N GLU A 237 -7.52 3.20 -14.99
CA GLU A 237 -7.74 3.88 -13.72
C GLU A 237 -8.24 2.91 -12.64
N PRO A 238 -7.85 3.15 -11.39
CA PRO A 238 -8.32 2.38 -10.25
C PRO A 238 -9.77 2.72 -9.90
N VAL A 239 -10.55 1.70 -9.58
CA VAL A 239 -11.97 1.86 -9.24
C VAL A 239 -12.38 0.92 -8.11
N VAL A 240 -13.23 1.45 -7.23
CA VAL A 240 -13.89 0.73 -6.14
C VAL A 240 -15.29 0.29 -6.59
N VAL A 241 -15.62 -0.95 -6.30
CA VAL A 241 -16.90 -1.57 -6.66
C VAL A 241 -17.81 -1.61 -5.44
N MET A 242 -18.89 -0.83 -5.50
CA MET A 242 -19.99 -0.81 -4.54
C MET A 242 -21.10 -1.76 -5.00
N ALA A 243 -21.87 -2.32 -4.07
CA ALA A 243 -22.95 -3.24 -4.39
C ALA A 243 -24.33 -2.66 -4.09
N GLU A 244 -25.31 -2.96 -4.95
CA GLU A 244 -26.69 -2.54 -4.72
C GLU A 244 -27.25 -3.08 -3.39
N GLY A 245 -27.65 -2.15 -2.50
CA GLY A 245 -28.21 -2.47 -1.19
C GLY A 245 -27.16 -2.85 -0.14
N LYS A 246 -25.88 -2.51 -0.37
CA LYS A 246 -24.78 -2.66 0.57
C LYS A 246 -24.07 -1.32 0.73
N ASP A 247 -23.66 -1.04 1.96
CA ASP A 247 -22.95 0.20 2.30
C ASP A 247 -21.43 0.06 2.09
N GLU A 248 -20.91 -1.16 2.16
CA GLU A 248 -19.48 -1.46 2.01
C GLU A 248 -19.10 -1.83 0.57
N ALA A 249 -17.87 -1.46 0.19
CA ALA A 249 -17.26 -1.87 -1.07
C ALA A 249 -17.03 -3.39 -1.10
N CYS A 250 -17.32 -4.03 -2.24
CA CYS A 250 -17.13 -5.47 -2.42
C CYS A 250 -15.83 -5.83 -3.14
N ALA A 251 -15.30 -4.93 -3.98
CA ALA A 251 -14.06 -5.16 -4.72
C ALA A 251 -13.36 -3.84 -5.10
N VAL A 252 -12.09 -3.94 -5.46
CA VAL A 252 -11.23 -2.89 -5.99
C VAL A 252 -10.51 -3.47 -7.20
N GLY A 253 -10.39 -2.72 -8.30
CA GLY A 253 -9.64 -3.19 -9.47
C GLY A 253 -9.32 -2.08 -10.47
N LEU A 254 -8.83 -2.48 -11.64
CA LEU A 254 -8.49 -1.56 -12.73
C LEU A 254 -9.55 -1.61 -13.83
N LEU A 255 -9.86 -0.45 -14.40
CA LEU A 255 -10.75 -0.38 -15.55
C LEU A 255 -10.07 -0.95 -16.80
N ALA A 256 -10.59 -2.06 -17.30
CA ALA A 256 -10.22 -2.62 -18.61
C ALA A 256 -10.77 -1.76 -19.77
N MET A 257 -11.89 -1.06 -19.51
CA MET A 257 -12.60 -0.21 -20.46
C MET A 257 -13.05 1.08 -19.78
N GLY A 258 -12.94 2.21 -20.48
CA GLY A 258 -13.38 3.50 -19.93
C GLY A 258 -14.88 3.53 -19.65
N THR A 259 -15.30 4.37 -18.71
CA THR A 259 -16.71 4.48 -18.28
C THR A 259 -17.64 4.97 -19.40
N LYS A 260 -17.20 5.93 -20.21
CA LYS A 260 -17.89 6.38 -21.44
C LYS A 260 -18.16 5.22 -22.40
N GLU A 261 -17.11 4.45 -22.67
CA GLU A 261 -17.14 3.34 -23.62
C GLU A 261 -18.02 2.21 -23.11
N THR A 262 -17.95 1.92 -21.81
CA THR A 262 -18.81 0.93 -21.13
C THR A 262 -20.28 1.29 -21.27
N LYS A 263 -20.64 2.56 -21.07
CA LYS A 263 -22.01 3.06 -21.23
C LYS A 263 -22.49 2.97 -22.69
N ALA A 264 -21.61 3.28 -23.64
CA ALA A 264 -21.95 3.26 -25.07
C ALA A 264 -22.07 1.84 -25.65
N LYS A 265 -21.15 0.94 -25.31
CA LYS A 265 -21.10 -0.43 -25.84
C LYS A 265 -22.00 -1.40 -25.07
N GLY A 266 -22.11 -1.23 -23.75
CA GLY A 266 -22.90 -2.09 -22.86
C GLY A 266 -22.48 -3.56 -22.84
N LYS A 267 -21.30 -3.92 -23.37
CA LYS A 267 -20.79 -5.28 -23.49
C LYS A 267 -19.27 -5.31 -23.28
N GLY A 268 -18.76 -6.45 -22.80
CA GLY A 268 -17.34 -6.70 -22.60
C GLY A 268 -16.89 -6.61 -21.13
N PRO A 269 -15.63 -6.97 -20.83
CA PRO A 269 -15.03 -6.82 -19.52
C PRO A 269 -14.80 -5.34 -19.22
N VAL A 270 -15.14 -4.92 -18.00
CA VAL A 270 -15.02 -3.52 -17.55
C VAL A 270 -13.97 -3.39 -16.45
N ILE A 271 -13.94 -4.31 -15.50
CA ILE A 271 -12.95 -4.30 -14.43
C ILE A 271 -12.19 -5.62 -14.44
N GLU A 272 -10.87 -5.51 -14.49
CA GLU A 272 -9.92 -6.60 -14.42
C GLU A 272 -9.09 -6.50 -13.13
N GLU A 273 -8.44 -7.60 -12.79
CA GLU A 273 -7.43 -7.67 -11.72
C GLU A 273 -7.93 -7.13 -10.37
N THR A 274 -9.02 -7.73 -9.91
CA THR A 274 -9.74 -7.26 -8.73
C THR A 274 -9.28 -7.93 -7.44
N HIS A 275 -9.02 -7.12 -6.40
CA HIS A 275 -9.07 -7.54 -5.01
C HIS A 275 -10.52 -7.49 -4.52
N PHE A 276 -11.05 -8.56 -3.91
CA PHE A 276 -12.44 -8.64 -3.48
C PHE A 276 -12.60 -9.15 -2.05
N LEU A 277 -13.77 -8.89 -1.46
CA LEU A 277 -14.07 -9.29 -0.10
C LEU A 277 -14.04 -10.82 0.03
N GLY A 278 -13.20 -11.33 0.90
CA GLY A 278 -13.04 -12.77 1.08
C GLY A 278 -12.14 -13.42 0.02
N ASP A 279 -11.27 -12.69 -0.66
CA ASP A 279 -10.15 -13.28 -1.40
C ASP A 279 -8.96 -13.63 -0.48
N GLY A 280 -7.83 -14.02 -1.08
CA GLY A 280 -6.61 -14.33 -0.35
C GLY A 280 -5.99 -13.12 0.34
N LEU A 281 -6.04 -11.95 -0.30
CA LEU A 281 -5.48 -10.71 0.23
C LEU A 281 -6.30 -10.18 1.41
N TRP A 282 -7.63 -10.32 1.36
CA TRP A 282 -8.55 -9.96 2.44
C TRP A 282 -8.36 -10.81 3.69
N ARG A 283 -8.15 -12.12 3.47
CA ARG A 283 -7.91 -13.12 4.53
C ARG A 283 -6.47 -13.13 5.02
N LEU A 284 -5.58 -12.36 4.40
CA LEU A 284 -4.20 -12.29 4.83
C LEU A 284 -4.15 -11.68 6.24
N THR A 285 -3.75 -12.51 7.19
CA THR A 285 -3.34 -12.06 8.52
C THR A 285 -1.88 -11.65 8.41
N ILE A 286 -1.62 -10.41 8.79
CA ILE A 286 -0.28 -9.85 8.86
C ILE A 286 -0.04 -9.74 10.36
N ASP A 287 0.73 -10.68 10.87
CA ASP A 287 1.12 -10.70 12.28
C ASP A 287 2.38 -9.86 12.46
#